data_AF-A0A0G1R603-F1
#
_entry.id   AF-A0A0G1R603-F1
#
_cell.length_a   1.000
_cell.length_b   1.000
_cell.length_c   1.000
_cell.angle_alpha   90.00
_cell.angle_beta   90.00
_cell.angle_gamma   90.00
#
_symmetry.space_group_name_H-M   'P 1'
#
loop_
_entity.id
_entity.type
_entity.pdbx_description
1 polymer ?
#
loop_
_entity_poly.entity_id
_entity_poly.type
_entity_poly.pdbx_seq_one_letter_code
_entity_poly.pdbx_strand_id
1 'polypeptide(L)'
;MSKYGPSIEGISTSSKPPSPKNISLREAIELGEYDPEYLSRFPDWSTLSRTIQWNYIKKALDVRERQLIQQWSEVSNVLDFRLKPELKIALKNIEIKRHKLLDDSERLLLEYSS
;
A
#
# COMPACT_ATOMS: atom_id res chain seq x y z
N MET A 1 7.61 9.53 -51.92
CA MET A 1 6.97 10.38 -50.89
C MET A 1 6.87 9.55 -49.61
N SER A 2 7.43 10.08 -48.50
CA SER A 2 7.39 9.67 -47.05
C SER A 2 7.42 8.17 -46.71
N LYS A 3 8.48 7.52 -46.18
CA LYS A 3 9.27 7.68 -44.92
C LYS A 3 8.45 7.79 -43.62
N TYR A 4 8.84 6.94 -42.66
CA TYR A 4 8.50 6.85 -41.22
C TYR A 4 7.32 5.94 -40.82
N GLY A 5 7.65 4.72 -40.37
CA GLY A 5 6.84 4.01 -39.38
C GLY A 5 7.05 4.66 -38.00
N PRO A 6 6.05 4.65 -37.10
CA PRO A 6 6.22 5.27 -35.80
C PRO A 6 7.19 4.44 -34.95
N SER A 7 8.36 5.03 -34.69
CA SER A 7 9.28 4.65 -33.62
C SER A 7 8.52 4.61 -32.29
N ILE A 8 8.56 3.46 -31.63
CA ILE A 8 8.24 3.34 -30.20
C ILE A 8 9.41 3.93 -29.41
N GLU A 9 9.39 5.26 -29.28
CA GLU A 9 10.25 5.99 -28.36
C GLU A 9 9.91 5.62 -26.92
N GLY A 10 10.96 5.43 -26.13
CA GLY A 10 10.89 4.92 -24.77
C GLY A 10 10.03 5.77 -23.86
N ILE A 11 9.02 5.12 -23.27
CA ILE A 11 8.41 5.60 -22.04
C ILE A 11 9.39 5.27 -20.93
N SER A 12 10.27 6.23 -20.67
CA SER A 12 11.03 6.34 -19.44
C SER A 12 10.01 6.47 -18.30
N THR A 13 9.72 5.37 -17.63
CA THR A 13 8.88 5.32 -16.42
C THR A 13 9.62 5.97 -15.25
N SER A 14 9.81 7.28 -15.31
CA SER A 14 10.07 8.08 -14.11
C SER A 14 8.73 8.61 -13.58
N SER A 15 7.87 7.69 -13.16
CA SER A 15 6.68 8.05 -12.39
C SER A 15 7.13 8.40 -10.98
N LYS A 16 7.65 9.62 -10.80
CA LYS A 16 7.79 10.21 -9.47
C LYS A 16 6.39 10.21 -8.86
N PRO A 17 6.16 9.51 -7.73
CA PRO A 17 4.81 9.36 -7.22
C PRO A 17 4.23 10.74 -6.87
N PRO A 18 2.93 10.96 -7.09
CA PRO A 18 2.30 12.25 -6.77
C PRO A 18 2.55 12.61 -5.31
N SER A 19 2.86 13.88 -5.06
CA SER A 19 2.90 14.44 -3.72
C SER A 19 1.55 14.20 -3.01
N PRO A 20 1.54 13.94 -1.68
CA PRO A 20 0.29 13.72 -0.96
C PRO A 20 -0.59 14.97 -1.12
N LYS A 21 -1.70 14.86 -1.85
CA LYS A 21 -2.68 15.94 -1.96
C LYS A 21 -3.50 15.96 -0.67
N ASN A 22 -3.50 17.10 0.02
CA ASN A 22 -4.47 17.53 1.04
C ASN A 22 -4.73 16.62 2.26
N ILE A 23 -3.91 15.61 2.54
CA ILE A 23 -4.05 14.80 3.77
C ILE A 23 -2.87 15.05 4.72
N SER A 24 -3.12 14.95 6.02
CA SER A 24 -2.06 15.06 7.04
C SER A 24 -1.30 13.74 7.21
N LEU A 25 -0.11 13.77 7.84
CA LEU A 25 0.62 12.55 8.20
C LEU A 25 -0.26 11.62 9.05
N ARG A 26 -0.95 12.18 10.05
CA ARG A 26 -1.83 11.41 10.93
C ARG A 26 -2.95 10.74 10.17
N GLU A 27 -3.55 11.46 9.23
CA GLU A 27 -4.61 10.93 8.37
C GLU A 27 -4.09 9.80 7.47
N ALA A 28 -2.89 9.94 6.90
CA ALA A 28 -2.26 8.86 6.12
C ALA A 28 -2.07 7.58 6.97
N ILE A 29 -1.60 7.71 8.22
CA ILE A 29 -1.48 6.60 9.16
C ILE A 29 -2.86 5.99 9.48
N GLU A 30 -3.88 6.82 9.68
CA GLU A 30 -5.26 6.38 9.95
C GLU A 30 -5.92 5.71 8.73
N LEU A 31 -5.43 5.97 7.52
CA LEU A 31 -5.81 5.27 6.30
C LEU A 31 -5.02 3.97 6.07
N GLY A 32 -4.03 3.67 6.90
CA GLY A 32 -3.22 2.45 6.82
C GLY A 32 -2.04 2.57 5.86
N GLU A 33 -1.52 3.78 5.65
CA GLU A 33 -0.25 3.99 4.94
C GLU A 33 0.93 3.77 5.88
N TYR A 34 1.80 2.82 5.53
CA TYR A 34 2.88 2.33 6.38
C TYR A 34 4.25 2.39 5.69
N ASP A 35 4.32 2.75 4.40
CA ASP A 35 5.56 2.80 3.64
C ASP A 35 6.43 4.00 4.08
N PRO A 36 7.63 3.77 4.66
CA PRO A 36 8.51 4.85 5.09
C PRO A 36 8.89 5.81 3.95
N GLU A 37 9.03 5.30 2.71
CA GLU A 37 9.37 6.13 1.55
C GLU A 37 8.23 7.10 1.23
N TYR A 38 6.98 6.64 1.28
CA TYR A 38 5.81 7.50 1.16
C TYR A 38 5.71 8.48 2.34
N LEU A 39 5.84 7.99 3.57
CA LEU A 39 5.71 8.80 4.78
C LEU A 39 6.78 9.90 4.87
N SER A 40 7.97 9.68 4.28
CA SER A 40 9.04 10.70 4.20
C SER A 40 8.66 11.98 3.44
N ARG A 41 7.56 11.95 2.68
CA ARG A 41 7.05 13.13 1.96
C ARG A 41 6.32 14.12 2.86
N PHE A 42 5.90 13.69 4.07
CA PHE A 42 5.31 14.59 5.05
C PHE A 42 6.43 15.32 5.81
N PRO A 43 6.41 16.65 5.91
CA PRO A 43 7.44 17.41 6.62
C PRO A 43 7.65 16.91 8.05
N ASP A 44 6.54 16.65 8.74
CA ASP A 44 6.50 16.17 10.12
C ASP A 44 7.28 14.86 10.30
N TRP A 45 7.27 13.96 9.31
CA TRP A 45 7.89 12.64 9.42
C TRP A 45 9.38 12.70 9.75
N SER A 46 10.10 13.59 9.07
CA SER A 46 11.55 13.79 9.25
C SER A 46 11.94 14.36 10.62
N THR A 47 10.99 14.95 11.35
CA THR A 47 11.20 15.52 12.68
C THR A 47 11.01 14.49 13.81
N LEU A 48 10.40 13.35 13.50
CA LEU A 48 10.10 12.30 14.46
C LEU A 48 11.35 11.47 14.77
N SER A 49 11.48 11.03 16.02
CA SER A 49 12.47 10.01 16.35
C SER A 49 12.12 8.68 15.69
N ARG A 50 13.13 7.85 15.42
CA ARG A 50 12.96 6.51 14.83
C ARG A 50 11.95 5.65 15.61
N THR A 51 11.94 5.75 16.94
CA THR A 51 10.96 5.06 17.78
C THR A 51 9.53 5.53 17.54
N ILE A 52 9.31 6.84 17.37
CA ILE A 52 7.99 7.39 17.08
C ILE A 52 7.55 7.02 15.67
N GLN A 53 8.45 7.11 14.69
CA GLN A 53 8.21 6.64 13.32
C GLN A 53 7.77 5.17 13.31
N TRP A 54 8.48 4.30 14.04
CA TRP A 54 8.12 2.89 14.16
C TRP A 54 6.73 2.69 14.79
N ASN A 55 6.39 3.45 15.82
CA ASN A 55 5.07 3.37 16.44
C ASN A 55 3.95 3.77 15.47
N TYR A 56 4.17 4.76 14.61
CA TYR A 56 3.21 5.10 13.55
C TYR A 56 3.11 4.03 12.47
N ILE A 57 4.23 3.46 12.04
CA ILE A 57 4.23 2.34 11.08
C ILE A 57 3.45 1.16 11.63
N LYS A 58 3.69 0.74 12.88
CA LYS A 58 2.90 -0.32 13.54
C LYS A 58 1.41 -0.01 13.53
N LYS A 59 1.03 1.21 13.92
CA LYS A 59 -0.38 1.63 13.91
C LYS A 59 -0.98 1.53 12.50
N ALA A 60 -0.26 1.95 11.48
CA ALA A 60 -0.72 1.87 10.09
C ALA A 60 -0.82 0.43 9.57
N LEU A 61 0.14 -0.44 9.93
CA LEU A 61 0.11 -1.88 9.63
C LEU A 61 -1.15 -2.53 10.24
N ASP A 62 -1.45 -2.24 11.52
CA ASP A 62 -2.65 -2.75 12.21
C ASP A 62 -3.95 -2.26 11.55
N VAL A 63 -3.97 -1.00 11.09
CA VAL A 63 -5.11 -0.46 10.32
C VAL A 63 -5.26 -1.21 9.00
N ARG A 64 -4.17 -1.37 8.24
CA ARG A 64 -4.19 -2.06 6.95
C ARG A 64 -4.61 -3.51 7.08
N GLU A 65 -4.14 -4.22 8.11
CA GLU A 65 -4.53 -5.60 8.37
C GLU A 65 -6.04 -5.71 8.61
N ARG A 66 -6.59 -4.86 9.48
CA ARG A 66 -8.03 -4.84 9.74
C ARG A 66 -8.85 -4.55 8.49
N GLN A 67 -8.40 -3.62 7.65
CA GLN A 67 -9.05 -3.34 6.36
C GLN A 67 -9.05 -4.58 5.45
N LEU A 68 -7.94 -5.31 5.35
CA LEU A 68 -7.84 -6.51 4.53
C LEU A 68 -8.70 -7.66 5.09
N ILE A 69 -8.77 -7.83 6.41
CA ILE A 69 -9.67 -8.79 7.06
C ILE A 69 -11.13 -8.45 6.75
N GLN A 70 -11.50 -7.18 6.88
CA GLN A 70 -12.85 -6.71 6.58
C GLN A 70 -13.22 -6.99 5.12
N GLN A 71 -12.36 -6.63 4.16
CA GLN A 71 -12.55 -6.91 2.74
C GLN A 71 -12.68 -8.41 2.44
N TRP A 72 -11.85 -9.23 3.09
CA TRP A 72 -11.92 -10.68 2.94
C TRP A 72 -13.26 -11.22 3.42
N SER A 73 -13.74 -10.74 4.57
CA SER A 73 -15.04 -11.13 5.14
C SER A 73 -16.21 -10.71 4.24
N GLU A 74 -16.18 -9.48 3.73
CA GLU A 74 -17.19 -8.97 2.80
C GLU A 74 -17.27 -9.80 1.53
N VAL A 75 -16.13 -10.13 0.92
CA VAL A 75 -16.07 -10.92 -0.32
C VAL A 75 -16.49 -12.37 -0.09
N SER A 76 -16.08 -12.97 1.03
CA SER A 76 -16.36 -14.39 1.31
C SER A 76 -17.82 -14.65 1.70
N ASN A 77 -18.53 -13.64 2.21
CA ASN A 77 -19.92 -13.75 2.64
C ASN A 77 -20.95 -13.33 1.57
N VAL A 78 -20.54 -13.10 0.33
CA VAL A 78 -21.48 -12.78 -0.76
C VAL A 78 -22.32 -14.01 -1.12
N LEU A 79 -23.65 -13.82 -1.19
CA LEU A 79 -24.59 -14.85 -1.64
C LEU A 79 -24.21 -15.35 -3.05
N ASP A 80 -24.34 -16.66 -3.24
CA ASP A 80 -24.00 -17.33 -4.50
C ASP A 80 -22.57 -17.06 -4.98
N PHE A 81 -21.61 -16.89 -4.06
CA PHE A 81 -20.19 -16.67 -4.36
C PHE A 81 -19.64 -17.60 -5.45
N ARG A 82 -20.08 -18.87 -5.46
CA ARG A 82 -19.65 -19.89 -6.43
C ARG A 82 -19.98 -19.52 -7.88
N LEU A 83 -21.04 -18.72 -8.10
CA LEU A 83 -21.50 -18.26 -9.40
C LEU A 83 -20.80 -16.97 -9.86
N LYS A 84 -19.92 -16.39 -9.04
CA LYS A 84 -19.27 -15.08 -9.26
C LYS A 84 -17.74 -15.24 -9.35
N PRO A 85 -17.19 -15.66 -10.51
CA PRO A 85 -15.76 -15.91 -10.66
C PRO A 85 -14.89 -14.68 -10.41
N GLU A 86 -15.39 -13.47 -10.67
CA GLU A 86 -14.72 -12.21 -10.36
C GLU A 86 -14.40 -12.05 -8.87
N LEU A 87 -15.25 -12.59 -7.99
CA LEU A 87 -15.01 -12.56 -6.54
C LEU A 87 -13.88 -13.50 -6.11
N LYS A 88 -13.63 -14.58 -6.85
CA LYS A 88 -12.46 -15.45 -6.60
C LYS A 88 -11.15 -14.71 -6.89
N ILE A 89 -11.14 -13.89 -7.95
CA ILE A 89 -9.98 -13.06 -8.28
C ILE A 89 -9.77 -12.00 -7.20
N ALA A 90 -10.85 -11.35 -6.76
CA ALA A 90 -10.78 -10.38 -5.66
C ALA A 90 -10.25 -11.01 -4.36
N LEU A 91 -10.75 -12.19 -3.99
CA LEU A 91 -10.32 -12.93 -2.80
C LEU A 91 -8.82 -13.27 -2.86
N LYS A 92 -8.36 -13.81 -4.00
CA LYS A 92 -6.94 -14.11 -4.22
C LYS A 92 -6.07 -12.86 -4.12
N ASN A 93 -6.52 -11.73 -4.67
CA ASN A 93 -5.79 -10.47 -4.57
C ASN A 93 -5.70 -9.96 -3.13
N ILE A 94 -6.73 -10.16 -2.32
CA ILE A 94 -6.71 -9.82 -0.89
C ILE A 94 -5.70 -10.71 -0.16
N GLU A 95 -5.68 -12.02 -0.43
CA GLU A 95 -4.71 -12.95 0.16
C GLU A 95 -3.27 -12.57 -0.18
N ILE A 96 -2.98 -12.26 -1.45
CA ILE A 96 -1.65 -11.78 -1.88
C ILE A 96 -1.25 -10.52 -1.11
N LYS A 97 -2.17 -9.56 -0.96
CA LYS A 97 -1.91 -8.32 -0.21
C LYS A 97 -1.66 -8.59 1.28
N ARG A 98 -2.35 -9.56 1.88
CA ARG A 98 -2.14 -9.95 3.27
C ARG A 98 -0.77 -10.58 3.47
N HIS A 99 -0.34 -11.47 2.59
CA HIS A 99 1.02 -12.03 2.67
C HIS A 99 2.08 -10.95 2.51
N LYS A 100 1.92 -10.06 1.53
CA LYS A 100 2.83 -8.91 1.38
C LYS A 100 2.90 -8.04 2.64
N LEU A 101 1.75 -7.79 3.29
CA LEU A 101 1.70 -6.99 4.52
C LEU A 101 2.51 -7.65 5.66
N LEU A 102 2.45 -8.98 5.77
CA LEU A 102 3.23 -9.73 6.76
C LEU A 102 4.73 -9.63 6.46
N ASP A 103 5.12 -9.85 5.21
CA ASP A 103 6.52 -9.73 4.76
C ASP A 103 7.07 -8.32 5.01
N ASP A 104 6.28 -7.29 4.68
CA ASP A 104 6.63 -5.89 4.93
C ASP A 104 6.74 -5.60 6.43
N SER A 105 5.83 -6.14 7.25
CA SER A 105 5.86 -5.96 8.70
C SER A 105 7.12 -6.55 9.32
N GLU A 106 7.52 -7.76 8.92
CA GLU A 106 8.74 -8.41 9.39
C GLU A 106 9.98 -7.60 8.97
N ARG A 107 10.06 -7.23 7.69
CA ARG A 107 11.15 -6.41 7.17
C ARG A 107 11.28 -5.08 7.92
N LEU A 108 10.18 -4.36 8.12
CA LEU A 108 10.17 -3.06 8.80
C LEU A 108 10.49 -3.21 10.30
N LEU A 109 10.06 -4.30 10.95
CA LEU A 109 10.45 -4.58 12.32
C LEU A 109 11.97 -4.71 12.45
N LEU A 110 12.61 -5.48 11.56
CA LEU A 110 14.08 -5.61 11.54
C LEU A 110 14.75 -4.26 11.28
N GLU A 111 14.25 -3.51 10.30
CA GLU A 111 14.77 -2.21 9.94
C GLU A 111 14.70 -1.20 11.09
N TYR A 112 13.64 -1.21 11.92
CA TYR A 112 13.46 -0.23 13.00
C TYR A 112 13.92 -0.72 14.38
N SER A 113 14.22 -2.00 14.54
CA SER A 113 14.78 -2.59 15.78
C SER A 113 16.31 -2.64 15.81
N SER A 114 16.95 -2.44 14.65
CA SER A 114 18.41 -2.30 14.49
C SER A 114 18.89 -0.90 14.88
#